data_AF-A0A3D5NZH4-F1
#
_entry.id   AF-A0A3D5NZH4-F1
#
_cell.length_a   1.000
_cell.length_b   1.000
_cell.length_c   1.000
_cell.angle_alpha   90.00
_cell.angle_beta   90.00
_cell.angle_gamma   90.00
#
_symmetry.space_group_name_H-M   'P 1'
#
loop_
_entity.id
_entity.type
_entity.pdbx_description
1 polymer ?
#
loop_
_entity_poly.entity_id
_entity_poly.type
_entity_poly.pdbx_seq_one_letter_code
_entity_poly.pdbx_strand_id
1 'polypeptide(L)'
;ANGLYLMGEGFVNTDGVTKIDSLDLSRFLQYFQGQIHSLYQHYLFLQAAYPLTDLLAGSAFGYINLDDQSWVVSPTLSYSLSDNVMLEGMFSWMGGGNDTEFGIQKWQTRMRVKAFF
;
A
#
# COMPACT_ATOMS: atom_id res chain seq x y z
N ALA A 1 6.48 14.63 -23.11
CA ALA A 1 5.25 13.82 -23.28
C ALA A 1 4.85 13.31 -21.92
N ASN A 2 3.68 13.69 -21.42
CA ASN A 2 3.17 13.25 -20.13
C ASN A 2 2.63 11.83 -20.29
N GLY A 3 3.30 10.86 -19.68
CA GLY A 3 3.03 9.43 -19.88
C GLY A 3 2.36 8.80 -18.66
N LEU A 4 1.37 7.93 -18.92
CA LEU A 4 0.84 7.02 -17.92
C LEU A 4 1.87 5.92 -17.66
N TYR A 5 2.28 5.79 -16.41
CA TYR A 5 3.10 4.69 -15.91
C TYR A 5 2.19 3.65 -15.24
N LEU A 6 2.39 2.38 -15.58
CA LEU A 6 1.69 1.24 -14.97
C LEU A 6 2.72 0.19 -14.55
N MET A 7 2.49 -0.41 -13.39
CA MET A 7 3.32 -1.47 -12.83
C MET A 7 2.42 -2.49 -12.11
N GLY A 8 2.81 -3.76 -12.17
CA GLY A 8 2.14 -4.83 -11.42
C GLY A 8 3.12 -5.91 -11.02
N GLU A 9 3.01 -6.39 -9.79
CA GLU A 9 3.88 -7.42 -9.22
C GLU A 9 3.08 -8.43 -8.41
N GLY A 10 3.40 -9.71 -8.55
CA GLY A 10 2.87 -10.78 -7.71
C GLY A 10 3.93 -11.24 -6.72
N PHE A 11 3.56 -11.39 -5.45
CA PHE A 11 4.45 -11.83 -4.39
C PHE A 11 4.00 -13.18 -3.84
N VAL A 12 4.99 -14.02 -3.54
CA VAL A 12 4.81 -15.27 -2.79
C VAL A 12 5.72 -15.21 -1.57
N ASN A 13 5.14 -15.07 -0.39
CA ASN A 13 5.82 -15.13 0.89
C ASN A 13 5.79 -16.58 1.40
N THR A 14 6.92 -17.28 1.28
CA THR A 14 7.04 -18.69 1.68
C THR A 14 6.87 -18.90 3.18
N ASP A 15 7.04 -17.87 3.99
CA ASP A 15 6.90 -17.92 5.45
C ASP A 15 5.51 -17.49 5.94
N GLY A 16 4.65 -17.01 5.04
CA GLY A 16 3.26 -16.64 5.31
C GLY A 16 2.37 -17.86 5.59
N VAL A 17 1.22 -17.64 6.24
CA VAL A 17 0.23 -18.68 6.50
C VAL A 17 -0.92 -18.64 5.50
N THR A 18 -1.34 -19.80 4.99
CA THR A 18 -2.42 -19.93 4.01
C THR A 18 -3.83 -19.98 4.63
N LYS A 19 -3.93 -20.10 5.98
CA LYS A 19 -5.22 -20.22 6.70
C LYS A 19 -5.25 -19.33 7.93
N ILE A 20 -6.37 -18.62 8.12
CA ILE A 20 -6.63 -17.72 9.25
C ILE A 20 -6.50 -18.43 10.61
N ASP A 21 -6.88 -19.72 10.69
CA ASP A 21 -6.81 -20.53 11.92
C ASP A 21 -5.37 -20.80 12.42
N SER A 22 -4.36 -20.44 11.62
CA SER A 22 -2.95 -20.55 12.00
C SER A 22 -2.29 -19.21 12.36
N LEU A 23 -3.07 -18.11 12.36
CA LEU A 23 -2.63 -16.83 12.90
C LEU A 23 -2.75 -16.85 14.43
N ASP A 24 -1.62 -16.98 15.11
CA ASP A 24 -1.53 -16.82 16.57
C ASP A 24 -0.98 -15.44 16.96
N LEU A 25 -1.08 -15.11 18.24
CA LEU A 25 -0.57 -13.85 18.78
C LEU A 25 0.95 -13.71 18.55
N SER A 26 1.71 -14.80 18.55
CA SER A 26 3.15 -14.78 18.28
C SER A 26 3.47 -14.32 16.87
N ARG A 27 2.68 -14.71 15.86
CA ARG A 27 2.85 -14.26 14.47
C ARG A 27 2.56 -12.76 14.32
N PHE A 28 1.53 -12.25 14.98
CA PHE A 28 1.28 -10.81 15.04
C PHE A 28 2.46 -10.05 15.68
N LEU A 29 3.02 -10.57 16.77
CA LEU A 29 4.20 -9.98 17.41
C LEU A 29 5.44 -10.03 16.49
N GLN A 30 5.63 -11.11 15.74
CA GLN A 30 6.70 -11.22 14.73
C GLN A 30 6.52 -10.21 13.60
N TYR A 31 5.29 -9.97 13.13
CA TYR A 31 4.98 -8.94 12.14
C TYR A 31 5.30 -7.53 12.67
N PHE A 32 4.85 -7.20 13.89
CA PHE A 32 5.16 -5.91 14.51
C PHE A 32 6.65 -5.72 14.80
N GLN A 33 7.40 -6.80 15.03
CA GLN A 33 8.86 -6.78 15.19
C GLN A 33 9.62 -6.76 13.86
N GLY A 34 8.93 -6.79 12.71
CA GLY A 34 9.54 -6.83 11.38
C GLY A 34 10.21 -8.16 11.02
N GLN A 35 9.96 -9.23 11.79
CA GLN A 35 10.51 -10.57 11.54
C GLN A 35 9.79 -11.28 10.39
N ILE A 36 8.51 -10.96 10.17
CA ILE A 36 7.78 -11.35 8.96
C ILE A 36 7.23 -10.09 8.28
N HIS A 37 7.45 -9.95 6.98
CA HIS A 37 7.05 -8.76 6.22
C HIS A 37 5.55 -8.74 5.88
N SER A 38 4.92 -9.92 5.81
CA SER A 38 3.50 -10.08 5.47
C SER A 38 2.91 -11.29 6.21
N LEU A 39 1.63 -11.21 6.58
CA LEU A 39 0.97 -12.27 7.37
C LEU A 39 0.60 -13.50 6.52
N TYR A 40 0.27 -13.30 5.24
CA TYR A 40 -0.18 -14.33 4.30
C TYR A 40 0.85 -14.62 3.20
N GLN A 41 0.54 -15.53 2.28
CA GLN A 41 1.47 -16.04 1.28
C GLN A 41 1.37 -15.29 -0.04
N HIS A 42 0.18 -14.97 -0.53
CA HIS A 42 -0.03 -14.51 -1.90
C HIS A 42 -0.55 -13.08 -1.95
N TYR A 43 0.21 -12.20 -2.61
CA TYR A 43 -0.18 -10.81 -2.78
C TYR A 43 -0.06 -10.35 -4.22
N LEU A 44 -0.93 -9.43 -4.62
CA LEU A 44 -0.87 -8.73 -5.89
C LEU A 44 -0.76 -7.23 -5.63
N PHE A 45 0.29 -6.62 -6.16
CA PHE A 45 0.48 -5.17 -6.17
C PHE A 45 0.23 -4.63 -7.57
N LEU A 46 -0.47 -3.50 -7.63
CA LEU A 46 -0.69 -2.74 -8.86
C LEU A 46 -0.41 -1.28 -8.57
N GLN A 47 0.20 -0.56 -9.52
CA GLN A 47 0.44 0.86 -9.42
C GLN A 47 0.19 1.55 -10.75
N ALA A 48 -0.40 2.75 -10.66
CA ALA A 48 -0.51 3.68 -11.77
C ALA A 48 0.02 5.05 -11.34
N ALA A 49 0.72 5.76 -12.23
CA ALA A 49 1.15 7.14 -12.00
C ALA A 49 1.01 7.96 -13.27
N TYR A 50 0.59 9.21 -13.13
CA TYR A 50 0.38 10.13 -14.24
C TYR A 50 0.74 11.57 -13.84
N PRO A 51 1.61 12.26 -14.60
CA PRO A 51 1.85 13.68 -14.41
C PRO A 51 0.68 14.49 -14.97
N LEU A 52 -0.16 15.02 -14.07
CA LEU A 52 -1.35 15.81 -14.42
C LEU A 52 -0.94 17.18 -14.97
N THR A 53 0.05 17.81 -14.35
CA THR A 53 0.69 19.07 -14.78
C THR A 53 2.19 19.04 -14.47
N ASP A 54 2.92 20.10 -14.81
CA ASP A 54 4.36 20.22 -14.49
C ASP A 54 4.64 20.25 -12.98
N LEU A 55 3.65 20.62 -12.16
CA LEU A 55 3.77 20.73 -10.70
C LEU A 55 2.96 19.67 -9.94
N LEU A 56 2.04 18.97 -10.60
CA LEU A 56 1.12 18.03 -9.96
C LEU A 56 1.18 16.66 -10.62
N ALA A 57 1.49 15.64 -9.81
CA ALA A 57 1.41 14.25 -10.21
C ALA A 57 0.38 13.50 -9.37
N GLY A 58 -0.40 12.65 -10.04
CA GLY A 58 -1.29 11.70 -9.39
C GLY A 58 -0.72 10.29 -9.49
N SER A 59 -0.82 9.52 -8.42
CA SER A 59 -0.56 8.09 -8.45
C SER A 59 -1.59 7.35 -7.62
N ALA A 60 -1.74 6.06 -7.88
CA ALA A 60 -2.51 5.18 -7.03
C ALA A 60 -1.80 3.84 -7.00
N PHE A 61 -1.79 3.19 -5.84
CA PHE A 61 -1.42 1.79 -5.77
C PHE A 61 -2.53 0.98 -5.12
N GLY A 62 -2.62 -0.29 -5.51
CA GLY A 62 -3.47 -1.30 -4.91
C GLY A 62 -2.61 -2.44 -4.39
N TYR A 63 -3.00 -3.00 -3.26
CA TYR A 63 -2.42 -4.22 -2.73
C TYR A 63 -3.56 -5.15 -2.34
N ILE A 64 -3.56 -6.36 -2.90
CA ILE A 64 -4.62 -7.36 -2.71
C ILE A 64 -3.95 -8.58 -2.11
N ASN A 65 -4.45 -9.02 -0.95
CA ASN A 65 -4.13 -10.30 -0.38
C ASN A 65 -5.04 -11.35 -1.02
N LEU A 66 -4.45 -12.31 -1.73
CA LEU A 66 -5.20 -13.34 -2.47
C LEU A 66 -5.67 -14.49 -1.57
N ASP A 67 -5.09 -14.63 -0.37
CA ASP A 67 -5.45 -15.69 0.57
C ASP A 67 -6.71 -15.32 1.40
N ASP A 68 -6.81 -14.08 1.89
CA ASP A 68 -7.96 -13.60 2.70
C ASP A 68 -8.91 -12.65 1.94
N GLN A 69 -8.62 -12.39 0.67
CA GLN A 69 -9.37 -11.50 -0.24
C GLN A 69 -9.50 -10.05 0.25
N SER A 70 -8.69 -9.64 1.23
CA SER A 70 -8.63 -8.27 1.68
C SER A 70 -7.77 -7.42 0.75
N TRP A 71 -8.01 -6.11 0.75
CA TRP A 71 -7.34 -5.21 -0.17
C TRP A 71 -7.18 -3.81 0.41
N VAL A 72 -6.21 -3.07 -0.12
CA VAL A 72 -6.01 -1.64 0.09
C VAL A 72 -5.80 -0.95 -1.25
N VAL A 73 -6.46 0.19 -1.46
CA VAL A 73 -6.23 1.09 -2.59
C VAL A 73 -5.89 2.47 -2.06
N SER A 74 -4.80 3.05 -2.54
CA SER A 74 -4.22 4.28 -2.03
C SER A 74 -3.92 5.30 -3.13
N PRO A 75 -4.90 6.12 -3.53
CA PRO A 75 -4.62 7.32 -4.32
C PRO A 75 -3.71 8.30 -3.56
N THR A 76 -2.79 8.90 -4.30
CA THR A 76 -1.81 9.87 -3.82
C THR A 76 -1.72 11.03 -4.81
N LEU A 77 -1.68 12.25 -4.30
CA LEU A 77 -1.36 13.46 -5.05
C LEU A 77 -0.04 14.02 -4.54
N SER A 78 0.83 14.40 -5.46
CA SER A 78 2.12 15.02 -5.17
C SER A 78 2.22 16.35 -5.89
N TYR A 79 2.45 17.41 -5.13
CA TYR A 79 2.57 18.79 -5.62
C TYR A 79 3.95 19.36 -5.32
N SER A 80 4.65 19.84 -6.35
CA SER A 80 5.93 20.53 -6.20
C SER A 80 5.70 21.99 -5.78
N LEU A 81 6.10 22.32 -4.55
CA LEU A 81 6.04 23.69 -4.01
C LEU A 81 7.22 24.54 -4.50
N SER A 82 8.36 23.90 -4.73
CA SER A 82 9.56 24.45 -5.37
C SER A 82 10.40 23.30 -5.94
N ASP A 83 11.53 23.62 -6.59
CA ASP A 83 12.44 22.62 -7.14
C ASP A 83 12.93 21.59 -6.10
N ASN A 84 12.96 21.98 -4.83
CA ASN A 84 13.48 21.16 -3.74
C ASN A 84 12.43 20.79 -2.69
N VAL A 85 11.17 21.20 -2.85
CA VAL A 85 10.12 20.97 -1.85
C VAL A 85 8.87 20.37 -2.48
N MET A 86 8.42 19.24 -1.96
CA MET A 86 7.22 18.54 -2.41
C MET A 86 6.24 18.33 -1.26
N LEU A 87 4.95 18.56 -1.53
CA LEU A 87 3.83 18.22 -0.67
C LEU A 87 3.10 17.00 -1.25
N GLU A 88 2.88 15.99 -0.42
CA GLU A 88 2.20 14.76 -0.83
C GLU A 88 1.02 14.49 0.11
N GLY A 89 -0.15 14.23 -0.48
CA GLY A 89 -1.35 13.78 0.21
C GLY A 89 -1.75 12.39 -0.28
N MET A 90 -1.96 11.46 0.64
CA MET A 90 -2.39 10.09 0.34
C MET A 90 -3.64 9.78 1.15
N PHE A 91 -4.62 9.16 0.50
CA PHE A 91 -5.76 8.54 1.15
C PHE A 91 -5.70 7.06 0.84
N SER A 92 -5.85 6.20 1.84
CA SER A 92 -6.01 4.76 1.62
C SER A 92 -7.39 4.33 2.06
N TRP A 93 -8.02 3.53 1.22
CA TRP A 93 -9.24 2.82 1.52
C TRP A 93 -8.93 1.32 1.55
N MET A 94 -9.40 0.66 2.60
CA MET A 94 -9.19 -0.78 2.76
C MET A 94 -10.52 -1.52 2.87
N GLY A 95 -10.54 -2.74 2.35
CA GLY A 95 -11.70 -3.62 2.36
C GLY A 95 -11.33 -5.06 2.71
N GLY A 96 -12.31 -5.81 3.20
CA GLY A 96 -12.15 -7.17 3.72
C GLY A 96 -13.05 -7.44 4.93
N GLY A 97 -13.08 -8.70 5.38
CA GLY A 97 -13.74 -9.12 6.62
C GLY A 97 -13.08 -8.49 7.86
N ASN A 98 -13.78 -8.38 8.98
CA ASN A 98 -13.21 -7.70 10.16
C ASN A 98 -12.04 -8.48 10.82
N ASP A 99 -11.79 -9.70 10.37
CA ASP A 99 -10.75 -10.63 10.76
C ASP A 99 -9.61 -10.74 9.73
N THR A 100 -9.68 -10.00 8.62
CA THR A 100 -8.68 -10.03 7.53
C THR A 100 -7.65 -8.92 7.67
N GLU A 101 -6.48 -9.08 7.05
CA GLU A 101 -5.31 -8.18 7.20
C GLU A 101 -5.66 -6.70 6.95
N PHE A 102 -6.33 -6.41 5.84
CA PHE A 102 -6.75 -5.05 5.50
C PHE A 102 -8.18 -4.70 5.96
N GLY A 103 -8.89 -5.62 6.62
CA GLY A 103 -10.29 -5.40 6.97
C GLY A 103 -10.51 -4.72 8.33
N ILE A 104 -9.52 -4.73 9.22
CA ILE A 104 -9.59 -4.10 10.55
C ILE A 104 -9.70 -2.57 10.44
N GLN A 105 -8.82 -1.97 9.65
CA GLN A 105 -8.78 -0.52 9.44
C GLN A 105 -9.46 -0.19 8.12
N LYS A 106 -10.55 0.59 8.13
CA LYS A 106 -11.28 0.89 6.89
C LYS A 106 -10.65 2.01 6.06
N TRP A 107 -9.99 2.98 6.69
CA TRP A 107 -9.38 4.09 5.95
C TRP A 107 -8.19 4.68 6.71
N GLN A 108 -7.34 5.40 5.98
CA GLN A 108 -6.31 6.27 6.53
C GLN A 108 -6.02 7.43 5.59
N THR A 109 -5.42 8.47 6.15
CA THR A 109 -4.87 9.59 5.38
C THR A 109 -3.46 9.90 5.86
N ARG A 110 -2.61 10.38 4.95
CA ARG A 110 -1.25 10.82 5.24
C ARG A 110 -0.96 12.08 4.46
N MET A 111 -0.43 13.08 5.15
CA MET A 111 0.21 14.24 4.55
C MET A 111 1.72 14.17 4.80
N ARG A 112 2.52 14.52 3.80
CA ARG A 112 3.99 14.49 3.90
C ARG A 112 4.60 15.66 3.14
N VAL A 113 5.54 16.34 3.78
CA VAL A 113 6.41 17.32 3.12
C VAL A 113 7.79 16.70 2.96
N LYS A 114 8.37 16.78 1.76
CA LYS A 114 9.74 16.35 1.47
C LYS A 114 10.56 17.57 1.06
N ALA A 115 11.73 17.73 1.64
CA ALA A 115 12.71 18.74 1.26
C ALA A 115 14.02 18.05 0.91
N PHE A 116 14.60 18.41 -0.24
CA PHE A 116 15.87 17.87 -0.74
C PHE A 116 16.96 18.94 -0.60
N PHE A 117 18.13 18.57 -0.07
CA PHE A 117 19.27 19.45 0.22
C PHE A 117 20.58 18.82 -0.22
#